data_AF-A0A1A9WTT0-F1
#
_entry.id   AF-A0A1A9WTT0-F1
#
_cell.length_a   1.000
_cell.length_b   1.000
_cell.length_c   1.000
_cell.angle_alpha   90.00
_cell.angle_beta   90.00
_cell.angle_gamma   90.00
#
_symmetry.space_group_name_H-M   'P 1'
#
loop_
_entity.id
_entity.type
_entity.pdbx_description
1 polymer ?
#
loop_
_entity_poly.entity_id
_entity_poly.type
_entity_poly.pdbx_seq_one_letter_code
_entity_poly.pdbx_strand_id
1 'polypeptide(L)'
;MRLTFERLSGGCNLHRCKLCGKVVTHIRNHYHVHFPGRFECPLCRATYTRSDNLRTHCKFKHPMYNPDTRKFENLMPSSATQAPTPTQIAAASQAMVAAAAVAFNAAQAQQKEQQQREHHQQQMQQHAHNLTQQTQHLLHQQMLQQQQQQQQQQQQQQQTPQMLNKSAVHPQQQSHNANE
;
A
#
# COMPACT_ATOMS: atom_id res chain seq x y z
N MET A 1 -6.30 -24.84 -21.84
CA MET A 1 -7.58 -24.61 -22.56
C MET A 1 -7.44 -24.24 -24.05
N ARG A 2 -6.31 -23.70 -24.54
CA ARG A 2 -6.20 -23.20 -25.93
C ARG A 2 -6.01 -24.28 -27.02
N LEU A 3 -5.77 -25.55 -26.66
CA LEU A 3 -5.44 -26.64 -27.60
C LEU A 3 -6.64 -27.53 -28.00
N THR A 4 -7.79 -27.41 -27.31
CA THR A 4 -8.95 -28.32 -27.52
C THR A 4 -10.07 -27.71 -28.38
N PHE A 5 -9.93 -26.45 -28.79
CA PHE A 5 -10.95 -25.72 -29.55
C PHE A 5 -10.34 -25.09 -30.80
N GLU A 6 -11.03 -25.20 -31.92
CA GLU A 6 -10.67 -24.59 -33.19
C GLU A 6 -11.62 -23.44 -33.50
N ARG A 7 -11.08 -22.27 -33.89
CA ARG A 7 -11.91 -21.12 -34.26
C ARG A 7 -12.37 -21.27 -35.71
N LEU A 8 -13.67 -21.09 -35.96
CA LEU A 8 -14.22 -21.13 -37.31
C LEU A 8 -14.14 -19.75 -37.96
N SER A 9 -13.58 -19.68 -39.17
CA SER A 9 -13.27 -18.43 -39.89
C SER A 9 -14.47 -17.69 -40.50
N GLY A 10 -15.71 -18.10 -40.21
CA GLY A 10 -16.93 -17.50 -40.74
C GLY A 10 -18.02 -17.21 -39.71
N GLY A 11 -17.75 -17.44 -38.42
CA GLY A 11 -18.70 -17.19 -37.33
C GLY A 11 -18.01 -16.46 -36.18
N CYS A 12 -18.39 -15.20 -35.97
CA CYS A 12 -17.91 -14.40 -34.85
C CYS A 12 -18.22 -15.17 -33.55
N ASN A 13 -17.18 -15.61 -32.83
CA ASN A 13 -17.28 -16.36 -31.55
C ASN A 13 -17.66 -17.84 -31.65
N LEU A 14 -17.59 -18.46 -32.83
CA LEU A 14 -17.89 -19.87 -32.98
C LEU A 14 -16.64 -20.75 -32.93
N HIS A 15 -16.66 -21.75 -32.07
CA HIS A 15 -15.54 -22.65 -31.82
C HIS A 15 -15.95 -24.12 -31.96
N ARG A 16 -15.24 -24.90 -32.77
CA ARG A 16 -15.41 -26.35 -32.84
C ARG A 16 -14.57 -27.02 -31.76
N CYS A 17 -15.23 -27.80 -30.91
CA CYS A 17 -14.56 -28.67 -29.95
C CYS A 17 -13.90 -29.83 -30.70
N LYS A 18 -12.59 -30.01 -30.51
CA LYS A 18 -11.84 -31.12 -31.12
C LYS A 18 -12.13 -32.48 -30.47
N LEU A 19 -12.76 -32.49 -29.29
CA LEU A 19 -13.04 -33.72 -28.53
C LEU A 19 -14.36 -34.38 -28.93
N CYS A 20 -15.40 -33.59 -29.25
CA CYS A 20 -16.70 -34.12 -29.67
C CYS A 20 -17.19 -33.60 -31.01
N GLY A 21 -16.42 -32.74 -31.69
CA GLY A 21 -16.80 -32.15 -32.97
C GLY A 21 -17.90 -31.09 -32.90
N LYS A 22 -18.52 -30.87 -31.72
CA LYS A 22 -19.61 -29.90 -31.54
C LYS A 22 -19.10 -28.47 -31.69
N VAL A 23 -19.94 -27.65 -32.30
CA VAL A 23 -19.67 -26.25 -32.55
C VAL A 23 -20.37 -25.43 -31.46
N VAL A 24 -19.60 -24.70 -30.66
CA VAL A 24 -20.04 -24.02 -29.44
C VAL A 24 -19.60 -22.57 -29.42
N THR A 25 -20.40 -21.70 -28.81
CA THR A 25 -20.08 -20.29 -28.60
C THR A 25 -19.32 -20.07 -27.29
N HIS A 26 -19.69 -20.81 -26.24
CA HIS A 26 -19.10 -20.67 -24.90
C HIS A 26 -18.08 -21.78 -24.60
N ILE A 27 -16.84 -21.60 -25.06
CA ILE A 27 -15.75 -22.57 -24.88
C ILE A 27 -15.49 -22.93 -23.41
N ARG A 28 -15.64 -21.98 -22.48
CA ARG A 28 -15.37 -22.19 -21.06
C ARG A 28 -16.37 -23.16 -20.44
N ASN A 29 -17.66 -22.96 -20.71
CA ASN A 29 -18.72 -23.82 -20.19
C ASN A 29 -18.63 -25.21 -20.81
N HIS A 30 -18.34 -25.27 -22.12
CA HIS A 30 -18.18 -26.53 -22.82
C HIS A 30 -16.94 -27.32 -22.35
N TYR A 31 -15.86 -26.63 -21.97
CA TYR A 31 -14.66 -27.28 -21.44
C TYR A 31 -14.95 -28.17 -20.23
N HIS A 32 -15.85 -27.74 -19.33
CA HIS A 32 -16.24 -28.51 -18.14
C HIS A 32 -17.03 -29.79 -18.47
N VAL A 33 -17.61 -29.91 -19.67
CA VAL A 33 -18.30 -31.14 -20.11
C VAL A 33 -17.29 -32.27 -20.37
N HIS A 34 -16.13 -31.91 -20.92
CA HIS A 34 -15.07 -32.88 -21.23
C HIS A 34 -14.09 -33.10 -20.08
N PHE A 35 -13.84 -32.04 -19.33
CA PHE A 35 -12.95 -32.06 -18.18
C PHE A 35 -13.75 -31.64 -16.95
N PRO A 36 -14.67 -32.50 -16.46
CA PRO A 36 -15.22 -32.30 -15.13
C PRO A 36 -14.02 -32.37 -14.19
N GLY A 37 -13.64 -31.23 -13.63
CA GLY A 37 -12.38 -31.11 -12.89
C GLY A 37 -12.26 -32.24 -11.86
N ARG A 38 -11.18 -33.00 -11.90
CA ARG A 38 -10.86 -33.95 -10.84
C ARG A 38 -10.06 -33.20 -9.79
N PHE A 39 -10.73 -32.88 -8.70
CA PHE A 39 -10.15 -32.21 -7.55
C PHE A 39 -9.85 -33.28 -6.51
N GLU A 40 -8.58 -33.64 -6.38
CA GLU A 40 -8.14 -34.65 -5.43
C GLU A 40 -7.67 -33.98 -4.13
N CYS A 41 -8.06 -34.54 -2.98
CA CYS A 41 -7.53 -34.12 -1.70
C CYS A 41 -6.09 -34.61 -1.52
N PRO A 42 -5.10 -33.73 -1.27
CA PRO A 42 -3.71 -34.16 -1.11
C PRO A 42 -3.45 -34.95 0.17
N LEU A 43 -4.39 -34.95 1.12
CA LEU A 43 -4.24 -35.62 2.41
C LEU A 43 -4.85 -37.02 2.44
N CYS A 44 -6.02 -37.21 1.80
CA CYS A 44 -6.72 -38.49 1.81
C CYS A 44 -7.03 -39.06 0.42
N ARG A 45 -6.60 -38.37 -0.65
CA ARG A 45 -6.80 -38.77 -2.06
C ARG A 45 -8.26 -38.93 -2.49
N ALA A 46 -9.20 -38.40 -1.71
CA ALA A 46 -10.60 -38.34 -2.10
C ALA A 46 -10.76 -37.45 -3.35
N THR A 47 -11.43 -37.98 -4.37
CA THR A 47 -11.65 -37.28 -5.64
C THR A 47 -13.03 -36.66 -5.68
N TYR A 48 -13.07 -35.38 -6.04
CA TYR A 48 -14.29 -34.60 -6.22
C TYR A 48 -14.38 -34.07 -7.64
N THR A 49 -15.59 -33.89 -8.15
CA THR A 49 -15.87 -33.32 -9.48
C THR A 49 -15.86 -31.79 -9.51
N ARG A 50 -15.83 -31.15 -8.33
CA ARG A 50 -15.85 -29.70 -8.16
C ARG A 50 -14.92 -29.25 -7.03
N SER A 51 -14.36 -28.04 -7.15
CA SER A 51 -13.38 -27.47 -6.21
C SER A 51 -13.99 -27.06 -4.87
N ASP A 52 -15.24 -26.61 -4.87
CA ASP A 52 -15.99 -26.24 -3.68
C ASP A 52 -16.29 -27.44 -2.77
N ASN A 53 -16.59 -28.59 -3.38
CA ASN A 53 -16.76 -29.85 -2.67
C ASN A 53 -15.43 -30.29 -2.02
N LEU A 54 -14.31 -30.17 -2.74
CA LEU A 54 -12.99 -30.44 -2.17
C LEU A 54 -12.66 -29.49 -1.00
N ARG A 55 -12.96 -28.19 -1.13
CA ARG A 55 -12.73 -27.21 -0.06
C ARG A 55 -13.51 -27.55 1.19
N THR A 56 -14.79 -27.86 1.04
CA THR A 56 -15.67 -28.29 2.13
C THR A 56 -15.14 -29.56 2.79
N HIS A 57 -14.75 -30.55 1.98
CA HIS A 57 -14.11 -31.76 2.46
C HIS A 57 -12.88 -31.45 3.33
N CYS A 58 -11.94 -30.62 2.83
CA CYS A 58 -10.75 -30.24 3.57
C CYS A 58 -11.09 -29.53 4.87
N LYS A 59 -12.03 -28.59 4.86
CA LYS A 59 -12.44 -27.86 6.08
C LYS A 59 -12.95 -28.78 7.19
N PHE A 60 -13.75 -29.80 6.84
CA PHE A 60 -14.37 -30.69 7.83
C PHE A 60 -13.52 -31.92 8.18
N LYS A 61 -12.82 -32.51 7.21
CA LYS A 61 -12.02 -33.73 7.41
C LYS A 61 -10.57 -33.43 7.73
N HIS A 62 -10.09 -32.23 7.40
CA HIS A 62 -8.71 -31.79 7.58
C HIS A 62 -8.64 -30.36 8.15
N PRO A 63 -9.10 -30.12 9.39
CA PRO A 63 -9.24 -28.78 9.96
C PRO A 63 -7.92 -27.99 10.06
N MET A 64 -6.77 -28.68 10.10
CA MET A 64 -5.44 -28.05 10.08
C MET A 64 -4.91 -27.73 8.67
N TYR A 65 -5.63 -28.13 7.63
CA TYR A 65 -5.26 -27.92 6.23
C TYR A 65 -6.19 -26.91 5.58
N ASN A 66 -5.65 -25.74 5.27
CA ASN A 66 -6.38 -24.71 4.55
C ASN A 66 -6.02 -24.75 3.05
N PRO A 67 -6.94 -25.18 2.17
CA PRO A 67 -6.67 -25.26 0.74
C PRO A 67 -6.67 -23.89 0.03
N ASP A 68 -7.04 -22.77 0.68
CA ASP A 68 -7.03 -21.43 0.07
C ASP A 68 -5.64 -20.85 -0.18
N THR A 69 -4.60 -21.39 0.44
CA THR A 69 -3.22 -20.89 0.26
C THR A 69 -2.52 -21.44 -0.98
N ARG A 70 -3.14 -22.37 -1.70
CA ARG A 70 -2.57 -22.93 -2.95
C ARG A 70 -3.23 -22.31 -4.16
N LYS A 71 -2.77 -21.11 -4.52
CA LYS A 71 -2.74 -20.71 -5.94
C LYS A 71 -2.02 -21.83 -6.70
N PHE A 72 -2.64 -22.23 -7.80
CA PHE A 72 -2.32 -23.38 -8.64
C PHE A 72 -0.94 -23.23 -9.31
N GLU A 73 0.13 -23.44 -8.56
CA GLU A 73 1.48 -23.58 -9.12
C GLU A 73 1.97 -25.00 -8.86
N ASN A 74 1.85 -25.84 -9.90
CA ASN A 74 2.79 -26.89 -10.27
C ASN A 74 3.45 -27.67 -9.11
N LEU A 75 2.68 -28.49 -8.39
CA LEU A 75 3.23 -29.61 -7.61
C LEU A 75 2.75 -30.97 -8.15
N MET A 76 2.87 -31.15 -9.45
CA MET A 76 3.07 -32.48 -10.03
C MET A 76 4.51 -32.57 -10.54
N PRO A 77 5.44 -33.21 -9.83
CA PRO A 77 6.45 -33.99 -10.51
C PRO A 77 5.79 -35.31 -10.92
N SER A 78 5.58 -35.49 -12.22
CA SER A 78 5.34 -36.81 -12.78
C SER A 78 6.57 -37.67 -12.47
N SER A 79 6.41 -38.62 -11.56
CA SER A 79 7.41 -39.63 -11.25
C SER A 79 7.55 -40.59 -12.44
N ALA A 80 8.32 -40.21 -13.45
CA ALA A 80 8.99 -41.15 -14.33
C ALA A 80 10.37 -41.42 -13.71
N THR A 81 10.47 -42.51 -12.96
CA THR A 81 11.73 -42.97 -12.36
C THR A 81 12.65 -43.43 -13.48
N GLN A 82 13.50 -42.53 -14.00
CA GLN A 82 14.74 -42.90 -14.65
C GLN A 82 15.87 -42.51 -13.71
N ALA A 83 16.67 -43.50 -13.32
CA ALA A 83 17.85 -43.28 -12.51
C ALA A 83 18.81 -42.34 -13.26
N PRO A 84 19.26 -41.22 -12.67
CA PRO A 84 20.19 -40.31 -13.32
C PRO A 84 21.54 -41.01 -13.51
N THR A 85 22.07 -40.94 -14.73
CA THR A 85 23.42 -41.42 -15.03
C THR A 85 24.47 -40.57 -14.27
N PRO A 86 25.62 -41.14 -13.87
CA PRO A 86 26.61 -40.44 -13.05
C PRO A 86 27.10 -39.11 -13.64
N THR A 87 27.05 -38.97 -14.98
CA THR A 87 27.38 -37.72 -15.68
C THR A 87 26.34 -36.60 -15.45
N GLN A 88 25.06 -36.93 -15.26
CA GLN A 88 24.01 -35.94 -15.00
C GLN A 88 24.02 -35.42 -13.56
N ILE A 89 24.50 -36.23 -12.61
CA ILE A 89 24.61 -35.86 -11.19
C ILE A 89 25.66 -34.75 -11.01
N ALA A 90 26.81 -34.85 -11.69
CA ALA A 90 27.87 -33.83 -11.61
C ALA A 90 27.46 -32.48 -12.22
N ALA A 91 26.73 -32.49 -13.35
CA ALA A 91 26.24 -31.26 -13.98
C ALA A 91 25.11 -30.59 -13.17
N ALA A 92 24.22 -31.37 -12.55
CA ALA A 92 23.17 -30.87 -11.68
C ALA A 92 23.73 -30.18 -10.42
N SER A 93 24.82 -30.70 -9.83
CA SER A 93 25.48 -30.08 -8.67
C SER A 93 26.06 -28.70 -8.99
N GLN A 94 26.65 -28.49 -10.18
CA GLN A 94 27.19 -27.19 -10.57
C GLN A 94 26.08 -26.18 -10.89
N ALA A 95 25.00 -26.62 -11.56
CA ALA A 95 23.85 -25.77 -11.88
C ALA A 95 23.09 -25.30 -10.62
N MET A 96 22.97 -26.15 -9.60
CA MET A 96 22.31 -25.79 -8.34
C MET A 96 23.09 -24.74 -7.53
N VAL A 97 24.43 -24.82 -7.51
CA VAL A 97 25.27 -23.82 -6.82
C VAL A 97 25.25 -22.48 -7.55
N ALA A 98 25.28 -22.48 -8.89
CA ALA A 98 25.17 -21.25 -9.68
C ALA A 98 23.79 -20.57 -9.52
N ALA A 99 22.70 -21.35 -9.54
CA ALA A 99 21.36 -20.81 -9.32
C ALA A 99 21.17 -20.25 -7.90
N ALA A 100 21.74 -20.91 -6.88
CA ALA A 100 21.72 -20.41 -5.50
C ALA A 100 22.52 -19.10 -5.34
N ALA A 101 23.68 -18.97 -6.00
CA ALA A 101 24.47 -17.75 -5.99
C ALA A 101 23.75 -16.58 -6.68
N VAL A 102 23.06 -16.82 -7.80
CA VAL A 102 22.25 -15.78 -8.49
C VAL A 102 21.08 -15.34 -7.62
N ALA A 103 20.37 -16.27 -6.99
CA ALA A 103 19.26 -15.95 -6.08
C ALA A 103 19.75 -15.18 -4.84
N PHE A 104 20.88 -15.57 -4.26
CA PHE A 104 21.49 -14.87 -3.13
C PHE A 104 21.96 -13.46 -3.50
N ASN A 105 22.61 -13.29 -4.65
CA ASN A 105 23.05 -11.99 -5.14
C ASN A 105 21.85 -11.08 -5.47
N ALA A 106 20.79 -11.62 -6.06
CA ALA A 106 19.55 -10.88 -6.32
C ALA A 106 18.85 -10.46 -5.01
N ALA A 107 18.77 -11.36 -4.03
CA ALA A 107 18.22 -11.05 -2.71
C ALA A 107 19.05 -9.99 -1.98
N GLN A 108 20.39 -10.05 -2.07
CA GLN A 108 21.29 -9.07 -1.47
C GLN A 108 21.16 -7.69 -2.15
N ALA A 109 21.00 -7.64 -3.48
CA ALA A 109 20.76 -6.40 -4.20
C ALA A 109 19.43 -5.75 -3.78
N GLN A 110 18.36 -6.55 -3.65
CA GLN A 110 17.05 -6.09 -3.16
C GLN A 110 17.14 -5.56 -1.71
N GLN A 111 17.88 -6.24 -0.84
CA GLN A 111 18.10 -5.78 0.54
C GLN A 111 18.85 -4.45 0.60
N LYS A 112 19.90 -4.26 -0.20
CA LYS A 112 20.63 -2.97 -0.26
C LYS A 112 19.74 -1.84 -0.73
N GLU A 113 18.92 -2.07 -1.76
CA GLU A 113 18.00 -1.06 -2.28
C GLU A 113 16.91 -0.69 -1.26
N GLN A 114 16.42 -1.67 -0.49
CA GLN A 114 15.48 -1.42 0.60
C GLN A 114 16.12 -0.59 1.71
N GLN A 115 17.34 -0.93 2.15
CA GLN A 115 18.07 -0.15 3.16
C GLN A 115 18.32 1.30 2.70
N GLN A 116 18.64 1.51 1.42
CA GLN A 116 18.82 2.85 0.87
C GLN A 116 17.52 3.66 0.89
N ARG A 117 16.38 3.04 0.53
CA ARG A 117 15.06 3.69 0.62
C ARG A 117 14.69 4.05 2.05
N GLU A 118 14.92 3.15 3.00
CA GLU A 118 14.67 3.38 4.42
C GLU A 118 15.51 4.53 4.96
N HIS A 119 16.81 4.54 4.66
CA HIS A 119 17.71 5.63 5.06
C HIS A 119 17.28 6.97 4.44
N HIS A 120 16.94 6.99 3.15
CA HIS A 120 16.46 8.20 2.48
C HIS A 120 15.14 8.70 3.10
N GLN A 121 14.20 7.80 3.38
CA GLN A 121 12.94 8.14 4.04
C GLN A 121 13.18 8.72 5.45
N GLN A 122 14.10 8.14 6.22
CA GLN A 122 14.46 8.63 7.55
C GLN A 122 15.10 10.03 7.46
N GLN A 123 15.96 10.28 6.48
CA GLN A 123 16.55 11.59 6.25
C GLN A 123 15.49 12.66 5.93
N MET A 124 14.50 12.33 5.09
CA MET A 124 13.39 13.23 4.77
C MET A 124 12.52 13.53 6.00
N GLN A 125 12.24 12.53 6.84
CA GLN A 125 11.50 12.72 8.08
C GLN A 125 12.27 13.61 9.07
N GLN A 126 13.58 13.40 9.22
CA GLN A 126 14.42 14.25 10.07
C GLN A 126 14.46 15.69 9.57
N HIS A 127 14.56 15.91 8.26
CA HIS A 127 14.53 17.25 7.69
C HIS A 127 13.19 17.95 7.97
N ALA A 128 12.06 17.28 7.72
CA ALA A 128 10.73 17.80 8.00
C ALA A 128 10.55 18.14 9.49
N HIS A 129 11.06 17.29 10.39
CA HIS A 129 11.03 17.54 11.82
C HIS A 129 11.84 18.78 12.21
N ASN A 130 13.05 18.94 11.67
CA ASN A 130 13.87 20.14 11.90
C ASN A 130 13.19 21.42 11.41
N LEU A 131 12.59 21.41 10.22
CA LEU A 131 11.82 22.56 9.70
C LEU A 131 10.63 22.91 10.60
N THR A 132 9.93 21.89 11.10
CA THR A 132 8.79 22.08 12.01
C THR A 132 9.26 22.73 13.31
N GLN A 133 10.36 22.24 13.90
CA GLN A 133 10.94 22.84 15.10
C GLN A 133 11.42 24.27 14.86
N GLN A 134 12.06 24.56 13.72
CA GLN A 134 12.49 25.91 13.36
C GLN A 134 11.29 26.87 13.25
N THR A 135 10.20 26.41 12.63
CA THR A 135 8.97 27.21 12.50
C THR A 135 8.34 27.47 13.87
N GLN A 136 8.26 26.45 14.73
CA GLN A 136 7.76 26.62 16.10
C GLN A 136 8.60 27.60 16.90
N HIS A 137 9.93 27.53 16.78
CA HIS A 137 10.83 28.47 17.44
C HIS A 137 10.62 29.91 16.96
N LEU A 138 10.47 30.11 15.64
CA LEU A 138 10.22 31.44 15.07
C LEU A 138 8.87 32.02 15.54
N LEU A 139 7.81 31.19 15.56
CA LEU A 139 6.50 31.59 16.08
C LEU A 139 6.57 31.97 17.57
N HIS A 140 7.32 31.21 18.37
CA HIS A 140 7.53 31.52 19.78
C HIS A 140 8.24 32.87 19.95
N GLN A 141 9.29 33.14 19.16
CA GLN A 141 10.01 34.41 19.20
C GLN A 141 9.11 35.58 18.78
N GLN A 142 8.27 35.40 17.77
CA GLN A 142 7.30 36.41 17.34
C GLN A 142 6.27 36.73 18.45
N MET A 143 5.77 35.71 19.16
CA MET A 143 4.84 35.88 20.27
C MET A 143 5.48 36.68 21.42
N LEU A 144 6.73 36.37 21.78
CA LEU A 144 7.47 37.13 22.80
C LEU A 144 7.67 38.59 22.39
N GLN A 145 8.02 38.85 21.12
CA GLN A 145 8.20 40.20 20.61
C GLN A 145 6.88 41.00 20.64
N GLN A 146 5.76 40.35 20.29
CA GLN A 146 4.43 40.98 20.36
C GLN A 146 4.04 41.28 21.81
N GLN A 147 4.33 40.39 22.76
CA GLN A 147 4.09 40.62 24.19
C GLN A 147 4.90 41.82 24.69
N GLN A 148 6.18 41.94 24.29
CA GLN A 148 7.01 43.07 24.67
C GLN A 148 6.49 44.40 24.10
N GLN A 149 6.03 44.41 22.84
CA GLN A 149 5.41 45.60 22.24
C GLN A 149 4.13 46.02 22.99
N GLN A 150 3.28 45.05 23.39
CA GLN A 150 2.08 45.34 24.18
C GLN A 150 2.44 45.94 25.55
N GLN A 151 3.47 45.43 26.23
CA GLN A 151 3.94 45.99 27.50
C GLN A 151 4.46 47.42 27.32
N GLN A 152 5.20 47.72 26.24
CA GLN A 152 5.66 49.08 25.93
C GLN A 152 4.49 50.04 25.66
N GLN A 153 3.46 49.61 24.91
CA GLN A 153 2.26 50.40 24.67
C GLN A 153 1.48 50.69 25.96
N GLN A 154 1.40 49.72 26.88
CA GLN A 154 0.78 49.92 28.19
C GLN A 154 1.57 50.92 29.05
N GLN A 155 2.91 50.89 28.99
CA GLN A 155 3.76 51.85 29.70
C GLN A 155 3.62 53.27 29.12
N GLN A 156 3.54 53.43 27.79
CA GLN A 156 3.29 54.73 27.16
C GLN A 156 1.94 55.34 27.56
N GLN A 157 0.88 54.53 27.62
CA GLN A 157 -0.44 55.00 28.09
C GLN A 157 -0.41 55.47 29.56
N GLN A 158 0.38 54.80 30.41
CA GLN A 158 0.56 55.19 31.82
C GLN A 158 1.46 56.44 31.98
N GLN A 159 2.38 56.70 31.05
CA GLN A 159 3.24 57.89 31.01
C GLN A 159 2.59 59.12 30.36
N THR A 160 1.32 59.06 29.95
CA THR A 160 0.51 60.23 29.58
C THR A 160 -0.34 60.74 30.77
N PRO A 161 0.19 61.58 31.68
CA PRO A 161 -0.63 62.43 32.53
C PRO A 161 -0.84 63.80 31.87
N GLN A 162 -2.11 64.13 31.65
CA GLN A 162 -2.67 65.49 31.72
C GLN A 162 -2.20 66.54 30.69
N MET A 163 -2.77 66.51 29.49
CA MET A 163 -2.84 67.70 28.61
C MET A 163 -4.28 68.01 28.15
N LEU A 164 -5.31 67.50 28.86
CA LEU A 164 -6.71 67.72 28.51
C LEU A 164 -7.58 68.16 29.71
N ASN A 165 -7.12 69.11 30.53
CA ASN A 165 -8.01 69.79 31.47
C ASN A 165 -7.49 71.15 31.97
N LYS A 166 -7.54 72.19 31.13
CA LYS A 166 -7.55 73.60 31.59
C LYS A 166 -8.30 74.47 30.58
N SER A 167 -9.47 74.98 31.00
CA SER A 167 -10.35 76.03 30.42
C SER A 167 -11.80 75.50 30.38
N ALA A 168 -12.80 76.01 31.10
CA ALA A 168 -12.91 77.18 31.96
C ALA A 168 -14.15 76.99 32.84
N VAL A 169 -14.00 77.00 34.16
CA VAL A 169 -15.09 77.29 35.10
C VAL A 169 -14.50 78.13 36.23
N HIS A 170 -14.78 79.44 36.23
CA HIS A 170 -14.62 80.28 37.41
C HIS A 170 -15.69 81.40 37.43
N PRO A 171 -16.12 81.87 38.62
CA PRO A 171 -17.46 82.41 38.84
C PRO A 171 -17.51 83.94 39.02
N GLN A 172 -18.71 84.47 38.78
CA GLN A 172 -19.43 85.55 39.48
C GLN A 172 -18.63 86.69 40.17
N GLN A 173 -18.74 87.94 39.66
CA GLN A 173 -19.16 89.10 40.49
C GLN A 173 -19.47 90.39 39.70
N GLN A 174 -20.64 90.95 40.03
CA GLN A 174 -21.04 92.37 40.15
C GLN A 174 -20.89 93.36 38.97
N SER A 175 -22.06 93.73 38.44
CA SER A 175 -22.61 95.10 38.27
C SER A 175 -21.64 96.29 38.24
N HIS A 176 -21.75 97.16 37.23
CA HIS A 176 -22.07 98.60 37.34
C HIS A 176 -22.14 99.29 35.94
N ASN A 177 -23.29 99.95 35.69
CA ASN A 177 -23.53 101.27 35.07
C ASN A 177 -23.10 101.69 33.63
N ALA A 178 -24.13 102.23 32.93
CA ALA A 178 -24.22 103.53 32.23
C ALA A 178 -23.98 103.65 30.69
N ASN A 179 -24.92 104.41 30.07
CA ASN A 179 -24.95 105.11 28.78
C ASN A 179 -25.11 104.26 27.50
N GLU A 180 -25.99 104.55 26.53
CA GLU A 180 -26.86 105.70 26.16
C GLU A 180 -28.23 105.21 25.67
#